data_AF-A0A9Q3UX79-F1
#
_entry.id   AF-A0A9Q3UX79-F1
#
_cell.length_a   1.000
_cell.length_b   1.000
_cell.length_c   1.000
_cell.angle_alpha   90.00
_cell.angle_beta   90.00
_cell.angle_gamma   90.00
#
_symmetry.space_group_name_H-M   'P 1'
#
loop_
_entity.id
_entity.type
_entity.pdbx_description
1 polymer ?
#
loop_
_entity_poly.entity_id
_entity_poly.type
_entity_poly.pdbx_seq_one_letter_code
_entity_poly.pdbx_strand_id
1 'polypeptide(L)'
;MNENNRRQVKKTIGRPLKTDPATIRYTVSFNEQEHALFLALFDKSGMQVKAHFIKSCIFDKTIKTIQIDKGTVDFYMRLTSFHSQFRNVGVNYNQIIKLLYKNFSPKKASAYLFKLEKQTAEMAMLCRQIIELTEEFETEYLKNQSKK
;
A
#
# COMPACT_ATOMS: atom_id res chain seq x y z
N MET A 1 46.87 23.36 8.14
CA MET A 1 47.53 22.37 7.26
C MET A 1 46.58 22.12 6.11
N ASN A 2 46.61 22.93 5.05
CA ASN A 2 47.42 22.75 3.84
C ASN A 2 47.42 21.32 3.31
N GLU A 3 46.73 21.08 2.21
CA GLU A 3 47.34 20.47 1.03
C GLU A 3 46.58 20.84 -0.25
N ASN A 4 47.07 21.90 -0.89
CA ASN A 4 46.82 22.22 -2.29
C ASN A 4 47.46 21.16 -3.18
N ASN A 5 46.69 20.20 -3.66
CA ASN A 5 47.17 19.27 -4.70
C ASN A 5 46.66 19.72 -6.08
N ARG A 6 47.21 20.86 -6.57
CA ARG A 6 47.09 21.26 -7.99
C ARG A 6 47.88 20.27 -8.83
N ARG A 7 47.24 19.15 -9.20
CA ARG A 7 47.76 18.24 -10.22
C ARG A 7 47.85 19.01 -11.54
N GLN A 8 49.08 19.27 -11.99
CA GLN A 8 49.36 19.91 -13.26
C GLN A 8 48.73 19.08 -14.40
N VAL A 9 47.68 19.61 -15.01
CA VAL A 9 47.04 19.00 -16.18
C VAL A 9 47.99 19.20 -17.37
N LYS A 10 48.75 18.17 -17.71
CA LYS A 10 49.45 18.09 -19.00
C LYS A 10 48.41 18.27 -20.11
N LYS A 11 48.61 19.24 -21.00
CA LYS A 11 47.75 19.47 -22.17
C LYS A 11 47.90 18.29 -23.13
N THR A 12 47.08 17.25 -22.96
CA THR A 12 46.96 16.17 -23.91
C THR A 12 46.26 16.70 -25.15
N ILE A 13 46.93 16.66 -26.30
CA ILE A 13 46.34 16.95 -27.61
C ILE A 13 45.30 15.86 -27.85
N GLY A 14 44.03 16.19 -27.65
CA GLY A 14 42.93 15.22 -27.74
C GLY A 14 41.61 15.78 -27.24
N ARG A 15 40.54 14.98 -27.38
CA ARG A 15 39.21 15.35 -26.88
C ARG A 15 39.29 15.64 -25.38
N PRO A 16 38.74 16.78 -24.91
CA PRO A 16 38.75 17.10 -23.49
C PRO A 16 38.12 15.96 -22.67
N LEU A 17 38.79 15.58 -21.59
CA LEU A 17 38.28 14.57 -20.68
C LEU A 17 36.95 15.05 -20.08
N LYS A 18 35.97 14.14 -20.01
CA LYS A 18 34.74 14.40 -19.27
C LYS A 18 35.06 14.45 -17.77
N THR A 19 34.41 15.37 -17.06
CA THR A 19 34.51 15.51 -15.60
C THR A 19 34.01 14.28 -14.85
N ASP A 20 33.01 13.58 -15.40
CA ASP A 20 32.50 12.31 -14.87
C ASP A 20 32.30 11.28 -16.00
N PRO A 21 33.27 10.38 -16.25
CA PRO A 21 33.13 9.36 -17.29
C PRO A 21 32.29 8.17 -16.81
N ALA A 22 31.34 7.72 -17.63
CA ALA A 22 30.61 6.47 -17.40
C ALA A 22 31.52 5.25 -17.62
N THR A 23 32.20 4.81 -16.56
CA THR A 23 33.18 3.71 -16.57
C THR A 23 32.55 2.35 -16.28
N ILE A 24 31.48 2.30 -15.48
CA ILE A 24 30.80 1.07 -15.10
C ILE A 24 29.89 0.60 -16.23
N ARG A 25 30.00 -0.67 -16.63
CA ARG A 25 29.24 -1.27 -17.74
C ARG A 25 28.59 -2.58 -17.29
N TYR A 26 27.32 -2.74 -17.65
CA TYR A 26 26.55 -3.97 -17.50
C TYR A 26 26.07 -4.43 -18.88
N THR A 27 26.18 -5.72 -19.16
CA THR A 27 25.70 -6.32 -20.41
C THR A 27 24.30 -6.90 -20.18
N VAL A 28 23.40 -6.69 -21.14
CA VAL A 28 22.04 -7.26 -21.15
C VAL A 28 21.93 -8.19 -22.35
N SER A 29 21.50 -9.42 -22.12
CA SER A 29 21.24 -10.42 -23.16
C SER A 29 19.73 -10.51 -23.41
N PHE A 30 19.34 -10.61 -24.68
CA PHE A 30 17.94 -10.77 -25.08
C PHE A 30 17.77 -12.10 -25.81
N ASN A 31 16.63 -12.76 -25.60
CA ASN A 31 16.17 -13.77 -26.54
C ASN A 31 15.51 -13.09 -27.78
N GLU A 32 15.15 -13.87 -28.79
CA GLU A 32 14.64 -13.34 -30.06
C GLU A 32 13.33 -12.54 -29.89
N GLN A 33 12.42 -13.02 -29.02
CA GLN A 33 11.15 -12.35 -28.75
C GLN A 33 11.34 -11.03 -27.99
N GLU A 34 12.19 -11.03 -26.96
CA GLU A 34 12.55 -9.84 -26.19
C GLU A 34 13.25 -8.80 -27.07
N HIS A 35 14.09 -9.24 -28.01
CA HIS A 35 14.78 -8.36 -28.94
C HIS A 35 13.81 -7.65 -29.88
N ALA A 36 12.85 -8.37 -30.46
CA ALA A 36 11.82 -7.78 -31.31
C ALA A 36 10.98 -6.75 -30.55
N LEU A 37 10.58 -7.07 -29.31
CA LEU A 37 9.83 -6.16 -28.45
C LEU A 37 10.66 -4.92 -28.06
N PHE A 38 11.95 -5.10 -27.78
CA PHE A 38 12.87 -4.00 -27.50
C PHE A 38 12.98 -3.04 -28.68
N LEU A 39 13.15 -3.55 -29.91
CA LEU A 39 13.25 -2.70 -31.11
C LEU A 39 11.98 -1.89 -31.33
N ALA A 40 10.80 -2.51 -31.20
CA ALA A 40 9.52 -1.82 -31.33
C ALA A 40 9.38 -0.67 -30.31
N LEU A 41 9.78 -0.89 -29.06
CA LEU A 41 9.76 0.14 -28.01
C LEU A 41 10.80 1.23 -28.25
N PHE A 42 11.98 0.87 -28.76
CA PHE A 42 13.04 1.81 -29.08
C PHE A 42 12.63 2.75 -30.22
N ASP A 43 12.07 2.21 -31.31
CA ASP A 43 11.60 3.00 -32.44
C ASP A 43 10.49 3.98 -32.02
N LYS A 44 9.56 3.52 -31.18
CA LYS A 44 8.50 4.37 -30.61
C LYS A 44 9.03 5.50 -29.73
N SER A 45 10.20 5.32 -29.10
CA SER A 45 10.80 6.34 -28.23
C SER A 45 11.41 7.52 -28.99
N GLY A 46 11.73 7.36 -30.28
CA GLY A 46 12.42 8.36 -31.08
C GLY A 46 13.89 8.62 -30.68
N MET A 47 14.45 7.84 -29.76
CA MET A 47 15.84 7.98 -29.31
C MET A 47 16.81 7.42 -30.35
N GLN A 48 17.99 8.02 -30.46
CA GLN A 48 19.01 7.62 -31.45
C GLN A 48 19.96 6.53 -30.94
N VAL A 49 20.04 6.33 -29.63
CA VAL A 49 21.01 5.44 -29.00
C VAL A 49 20.31 4.46 -28.06
N LYS A 50 20.40 3.17 -28.37
CA LYS A 50 19.81 2.05 -27.60
C LYS A 50 20.18 2.08 -26.12
N ALA A 51 21.45 2.35 -25.79
CA ALA A 51 21.92 2.44 -24.41
C ALA A 51 21.28 3.60 -23.62
N HIS A 52 21.01 4.73 -24.27
CA HIS A 52 20.30 5.85 -23.63
C HIS A 52 18.84 5.50 -23.38
N PHE A 53 18.20 4.78 -24.29
CA PHE A 53 16.84 4.28 -24.10
C PHE A 53 16.73 3.27 -22.95
N ILE A 54 17.69 2.37 -22.81
CA ILE A 54 17.74 1.44 -21.66
C ILE A 54 17.92 2.24 -20.36
N LYS A 55 18.83 3.22 -20.35
CA LYS A 55 19.06 4.09 -19.18
C LYS A 55 17.81 4.88 -18.80
N SER A 56 17.11 5.49 -19.76
CA SER A 56 15.86 6.21 -19.49
C SER A 56 14.76 5.27 -19.00
N CYS A 57 14.66 4.05 -19.55
CA CYS A 57 13.70 3.06 -19.04
C CYS A 57 13.97 2.63 -17.59
N ILE A 58 15.23 2.64 -17.11
CA ILE A 58 15.58 2.26 -15.75
C ILE A 58 15.44 3.43 -14.78
N PHE A 59 15.83 4.64 -15.19
CA PHE A 59 15.94 5.80 -14.30
C PHE A 59 14.85 6.85 -14.48
N ASP A 60 14.27 6.98 -15.67
CA ASP A 60 13.18 7.95 -15.93
C ASP A 60 11.79 7.33 -15.71
N LYS A 61 11.67 5.99 -15.80
CA LYS A 61 10.48 5.31 -15.28
C LYS A 61 10.63 5.23 -13.76
N THR A 62 9.69 5.83 -13.04
CA THR A 62 9.58 5.64 -11.59
C THR A 62 9.35 4.15 -11.32
N ILE A 63 10.39 3.41 -10.93
CA ILE A 63 10.20 2.10 -10.29
C ILE A 63 9.53 2.40 -8.95
N LYS A 64 8.20 2.29 -8.90
CA LYS A 64 7.46 2.35 -7.65
C LYS A 64 7.75 1.07 -6.88
N THR A 65 8.83 1.09 -6.10
CA THR A 65 9.06 0.06 -5.09
C THR A 65 8.04 0.29 -3.98
N ILE A 66 6.90 -0.38 -4.08
CA ILE A 66 5.92 -0.39 -2.99
C ILE A 66 6.44 -1.41 -1.98
N GLN A 67 7.11 -0.92 -0.93
CA GLN A 67 7.39 -1.71 0.26
C GLN A 67 6.03 -1.95 0.94
N ILE A 68 5.40 -3.09 0.65
CA ILE A 68 4.13 -3.47 1.27
C ILE A 68 4.46 -4.13 2.59
N ASP A 69 4.18 -3.45 3.70
CA ASP A 69 4.10 -4.14 4.98
C ASP A 69 2.88 -5.05 4.98
N LYS A 70 3.14 -6.35 4.85
CA LYS A 70 2.09 -7.38 4.84
C LYS A 70 1.25 -7.35 6.11
N GLY A 71 1.86 -7.04 7.27
CA GLY A 71 1.15 -6.94 8.54
C GLY A 71 0.08 -5.84 8.52
N THR A 72 0.46 -4.65 8.06
CA THR A 72 -0.46 -3.52 7.89
C THR A 72 -1.60 -3.84 6.90
N VAL A 73 -1.29 -4.46 5.76
CA VAL A 73 -2.35 -4.82 4.78
C VAL A 73 -3.32 -5.85 5.36
N ASP A 74 -2.82 -6.91 6.00
CA ASP A 74 -3.67 -7.93 6.61
C ASP A 74 -4.53 -7.34 7.74
N PHE A 75 -3.98 -6.41 8.52
CA PHE A 75 -4.74 -5.67 9.54
C PHE A 75 -5.89 -4.86 8.92
N TYR A 76 -5.60 -4.03 7.91
CA TYR A 76 -6.63 -3.22 7.24
C TYR A 76 -7.73 -4.09 6.60
N MET A 77 -7.37 -5.22 5.99
CA MET A 77 -8.35 -6.15 5.44
C MET A 77 -9.26 -6.73 6.53
N ARG A 78 -8.68 -7.14 7.67
CA ARG A 78 -9.46 -7.66 8.80
C ARG A 78 -10.40 -6.60 9.38
N LEU A 79 -9.93 -5.37 9.56
CA LEU A 79 -10.75 -4.26 10.05
C LEU A 79 -11.90 -3.93 9.09
N THR A 80 -11.64 -3.94 7.79
CA THR A 80 -12.66 -3.72 6.76
C THR A 80 -13.73 -4.82 6.79
N SER A 81 -13.31 -6.08 6.89
CA SER A 81 -14.23 -7.23 7.03
C SER A 81 -15.07 -7.13 8.31
N PHE A 82 -14.43 -6.77 9.42
CA PHE A 82 -15.11 -6.54 10.70
C PHE A 82 -16.19 -5.46 10.61
N HIS A 83 -15.88 -4.31 10.00
CA HIS A 83 -16.87 -3.24 9.77
C HIS A 83 -18.07 -3.71 8.90
N SER A 84 -17.81 -4.53 7.88
CA SER A 84 -18.86 -5.12 7.04
C SER A 84 -19.83 -6.00 7.85
N GLN A 85 -19.32 -6.74 8.85
CA GLN A 85 -20.15 -7.57 9.72
C GLN A 85 -21.16 -6.73 10.52
N PHE A 86 -20.78 -5.58 11.09
CA PHE A 86 -21.73 -4.69 11.78
C PHE A 86 -22.83 -4.18 10.87
N ARG A 87 -22.47 -3.77 9.65
CA ARG A 87 -23.44 -3.33 8.66
C ARG A 87 -24.46 -4.44 8.37
N ASN A 88 -23.99 -5.67 8.17
CA ASN A 88 -24.85 -6.82 7.91
C ASN A 88 -25.79 -7.11 9.08
N VAL A 89 -25.29 -7.04 10.31
CA VAL A 89 -26.14 -7.17 11.52
C VAL A 89 -27.24 -6.12 11.54
N GLY A 90 -26.91 -4.85 11.27
CA GLY A 90 -27.91 -3.77 11.22
C GLY A 90 -28.97 -3.95 10.14
N VAL A 91 -28.57 -4.41 8.94
CA VAL A 91 -29.50 -4.73 7.85
C VAL A 91 -30.42 -5.89 8.25
N ASN A 92 -29.86 -6.98 8.79
CA ASN A 92 -30.61 -8.16 9.21
C ASN A 92 -31.59 -7.83 10.35
N TYR A 93 -31.17 -7.01 11.32
CA TYR A 93 -32.02 -6.54 12.40
C TYR A 93 -33.29 -5.85 11.85
N ASN A 94 -33.12 -4.89 10.94
CA ASN A 94 -34.23 -4.18 10.31
C ASN A 94 -35.16 -5.12 9.52
N GLN A 95 -34.61 -6.11 8.85
CA GLN A 95 -35.40 -7.10 8.10
C GLN A 95 -36.22 -7.99 9.04
N ILE A 96 -35.61 -8.52 10.10
CA ILE A 96 -36.27 -9.39 11.08
C ILE A 96 -37.42 -8.65 11.76
N ILE A 97 -37.23 -7.39 12.18
CA ILE A 97 -38.31 -6.61 12.80
C ILE A 97 -39.51 -6.48 11.86
N LYS A 98 -39.27 -6.11 10.58
CA LYS A 98 -40.34 -6.00 9.59
C LYS A 98 -41.06 -7.33 9.37
N LEU A 99 -40.32 -8.45 9.31
CA LEU A 99 -40.90 -9.79 9.16
C LEU A 99 -41.70 -10.22 10.39
N LEU A 100 -41.24 -9.89 11.60
CA LEU A 100 -41.94 -10.22 12.85
C LEU A 100 -43.31 -9.55 12.90
N TYR A 101 -43.37 -8.24 12.65
CA TYR A 101 -44.64 -7.50 12.65
C TYR A 101 -45.57 -7.88 11.50
N LYS A 102 -45.04 -8.36 10.37
CA LYS A 102 -45.85 -8.80 9.23
C LYS A 102 -46.50 -10.18 9.45
N ASN A 103 -45.79 -11.12 10.08
CA ASN A 103 -46.20 -12.53 10.10
C ASN A 103 -46.69 -13.05 11.46
N PHE A 104 -46.40 -12.35 12.56
CA PHE A 104 -46.78 -12.79 13.91
C PHE A 104 -47.78 -11.83 14.57
N SER A 105 -48.57 -12.38 15.51
CA SER A 105 -49.40 -11.54 16.37
C SER A 105 -48.54 -10.64 17.25
N PRO A 106 -49.03 -9.45 17.67
CA PRO A 106 -48.25 -8.50 18.46
C PRO A 106 -47.61 -9.12 19.70
N LYS A 107 -48.35 -9.99 20.41
CA LYS A 107 -47.85 -10.68 21.60
C LYS A 107 -46.66 -11.60 21.32
N LYS A 108 -46.68 -12.33 20.19
CA LYS A 108 -45.57 -13.20 19.78
C LYS A 108 -44.39 -12.38 19.25
N ALA A 109 -44.65 -11.35 18.44
CA ALA A 109 -43.61 -10.45 17.94
C ALA A 109 -42.84 -9.79 19.10
N SER A 110 -43.54 -9.24 20.10
CA SER A 110 -42.91 -8.65 21.29
C SER A 110 -42.04 -9.64 22.08
N ALA A 111 -42.45 -10.90 22.19
CA ALA A 111 -41.64 -11.92 22.86
C ALA A 111 -40.31 -12.22 22.13
N TYR A 112 -40.32 -12.22 20.80
CA TYR A 112 -39.09 -12.35 20.01
C TYR A 112 -38.23 -11.08 20.06
N LEU A 113 -38.85 -9.90 20.02
CA LEU A 113 -38.14 -8.62 20.14
C LEU A 113 -37.40 -8.50 21.47
N PHE A 114 -38.00 -8.96 22.57
CA PHE A 114 -37.33 -8.95 23.88
C PHE A 114 -36.03 -9.79 23.89
N LYS A 115 -36.03 -10.94 23.20
CA LYS A 115 -34.81 -11.75 23.04
C LYS A 115 -33.76 -11.04 22.19
N LEU A 116 -34.21 -10.40 21.10
CA LEU A 116 -33.34 -9.64 20.20
C LEU A 116 -32.71 -8.43 20.90
N GLU A 117 -33.47 -7.73 21.74
CA GLU A 117 -33.00 -6.62 22.57
C GLU A 117 -31.87 -7.07 23.49
N LYS A 118 -32.04 -8.21 24.19
CA LYS A 118 -30.99 -8.77 25.05
C LYS A 118 -29.69 -9.04 24.28
N GLN A 119 -29.77 -9.67 23.11
CA GLN A 119 -28.58 -9.92 22.28
C GLN A 119 -27.95 -8.62 21.77
N THR A 120 -28.76 -7.61 21.45
CA THR A 120 -28.27 -6.29 21.02
C THR A 120 -27.54 -5.57 22.16
N ALA A 121 -28.02 -5.72 23.40
CA ALA A 121 -27.34 -5.20 24.59
C ALA A 121 -25.99 -5.89 24.83
N GLU A 122 -25.93 -7.22 24.70
CA GLU A 122 -24.66 -7.97 24.78
C GLU A 122 -23.67 -7.51 23.70
N MET A 123 -24.13 -7.32 22.46
CA MET A 123 -23.30 -6.78 21.38
C MET A 123 -22.79 -5.37 21.70
N ALA A 124 -23.63 -4.50 22.26
CA ALA A 124 -23.24 -3.14 22.64
C ALA A 124 -22.17 -3.14 23.75
N MET A 125 -22.22 -4.09 24.68
CA MET A 125 -21.18 -4.25 25.71
C MET A 125 -19.84 -4.67 25.09
N LEU A 126 -19.85 -5.64 24.17
CA LEU A 126 -18.64 -6.03 23.43
C LEU A 126 -18.04 -4.85 22.64
N CYS A 127 -18.89 -4.03 22.01
CA CYS A 127 -18.43 -2.84 21.30
C CYS A 127 -17.71 -1.84 22.22
N ARG A 128 -18.19 -1.66 23.46
CA ARG A 128 -17.50 -0.80 24.44
C ARG A 128 -16.14 -1.36 24.80
N GLN A 129 -16.05 -2.66 25.05
CA GLN A 129 -14.77 -3.32 25.34
C GLN A 129 -13.77 -3.19 24.19
N ILE A 130 -14.25 -3.26 22.94
CA ILE A 130 -13.41 -3.03 21.75
C ILE A 130 -12.88 -1.59 21.71
N ILE A 131 -13.72 -0.61 22.02
CA ILE A 131 -13.32 0.80 22.07
C ILE A 131 -12.27 1.01 23.17
N GLU A 132 -12.52 0.50 24.38
CA GLU A 132 -11.59 0.57 25.52
C GLU A 132 -10.23 -0.05 25.16
N LEU A 133 -10.21 -1.27 24.62
CA LEU A 133 -8.97 -1.93 24.17
C LEU A 133 -8.23 -1.12 23.08
N THR A 134 -8.98 -0.43 22.21
CA THR A 134 -8.38 0.40 21.16
C THR A 134 -7.74 1.66 21.75
N GLU A 135 -8.38 2.29 22.72
CA GLU A 135 -7.86 3.46 23.43
C GLU A 135 -6.62 3.12 24.28
N GLU A 136 -6.64 1.97 24.95
CA GLU A 136 -5.48 1.41 25.68
C GLU A 136 -4.30 1.21 24.73
N PHE A 137 -4.53 0.53 23.60
CA PHE A 137 -3.51 0.29 22.59
C PHE A 137 -2.92 1.60 22.02
N GLU A 138 -3.77 2.58 21.71
CA GLU A 138 -3.32 3.89 21.23
C GLU A 138 -2.43 4.61 22.26
N THR A 139 -2.82 4.54 23.53
CA THR A 139 -2.08 5.19 24.62
C THR A 139 -0.73 4.51 24.85
N GLU A 140 -0.69 3.18 24.90
CA GLU A 140 0.53 2.42 25.18
C GLU A 140 1.55 2.47 24.03
N TYR A 141 1.10 2.35 22.78
CA TYR A 141 2.00 2.11 21.65
C TYR A 141 2.12 3.28 20.68
N LEU A 142 1.11 4.13 20.51
CA LEU A 142 1.17 5.25 19.57
C LEU A 142 1.64 6.55 20.24
N LYS A 143 1.08 6.89 21.41
CA LYS A 143 1.45 8.13 22.12
C LYS A 143 2.84 8.06 22.77
N ASN A 144 3.25 6.90 23.29
CA ASN A 144 4.56 6.73 23.93
C ASN A 144 5.73 6.64 22.93
N GLN A 145 5.48 6.22 21.68
CA GLN A 145 6.52 6.25 20.63
C GLN A 145 6.84 7.68 20.16
N SER A 146 5.90 8.63 20.28
CA SER A 146 6.14 10.04 19.90
C SER A 146 7.00 10.82 20.91
N LYS A 147 7.25 10.26 22.10
CA LYS A 147 7.99 10.91 23.21
C LYS A 147 9.44 10.42 23.36
N LYS A 148 9.89 9.49 22.52
CA LYS A 148 11.30 9.06 22.40
C LYS A 148 11.90 9.64 21.14
#